data_AF-A0A812NDV5-F1
#
_entry.id   AF-A0A812NDV5-F1
#
_cell.length_a   1.000
_cell.length_b   1.000
_cell.length_c   1.000
_cell.angle_alpha   90.00
_cell.angle_beta   90.00
_cell.angle_gamma   90.00
#
_symmetry.space_group_name_H-M   'P 1'
#
loop_
_entity.id
_entity.type
_entity.pdbx_description
1 polymer ?
#
loop_
_entity_poly.entity_id
_entity_poly.type
_entity_poly.pdbx_seq_one_letter_code
_entity_poly.pdbx_strand_id
1 'polypeptide(L)'
;MQVELMAQFGAPAFQNQLHALARTHEPGSSKFRSGLCKMVRCVQLDVIPRYGFSASDEGVESMLVLFRSLAKDPNIEVNAVVINDMLQMKVAPMETNHNNRLVGKPLTKHRLLDMLRCQLHEFSQAKFQKDLEKLKTRADYNSGRVFDKAKPLERAFEDPEGYFHLEGRADLALEVHKLLLPKYGFEPSKEGVQDMIRHCAPFVQDPDVADLLDRVNEKLGMSAAACQRFRKLIAQLT
;
A
#
# COMPACT_ATOMS: atom_id res chain seq x y z
N MET A 1 -7.23 -8.19 -17.07
CA MET A 1 -8.20 -8.50 -16.00
C MET A 1 -8.31 -7.38 -14.96
N GLN A 2 -7.28 -7.09 -14.15
CA GLN A 2 -7.39 -6.04 -13.10
C GLN A 2 -7.77 -4.65 -13.65
N VAL A 3 -7.21 -4.25 -14.79
CA VAL A 3 -7.58 -2.98 -15.46
C VAL A 3 -9.07 -2.91 -15.82
N GLU A 4 -9.64 -4.03 -16.26
CA GLU A 4 -11.06 -4.11 -16.62
C GLU A 4 -11.95 -4.12 -15.37
N LEU A 5 -11.55 -4.83 -14.32
CA LEU A 5 -12.20 -4.75 -13.01
C LEU A 5 -12.18 -3.31 -12.45
N MET A 6 -11.04 -2.61 -12.55
CA MET A 6 -10.92 -1.19 -12.18
C MET A 6 -11.87 -0.33 -13.01
N ALA A 7 -11.95 -0.53 -14.32
CA ALA A 7 -12.86 0.22 -15.18
C ALA A 7 -14.33 0.00 -14.78
N GLN A 8 -14.71 -1.24 -14.48
CA GLN A 8 -16.08 -1.58 -14.05
C GLN A 8 -16.41 -1.04 -12.65
N PHE A 9 -15.50 -1.18 -11.69
CA PHE A 9 -15.68 -0.64 -10.34
C PHE A 9 -15.66 0.89 -10.34
N GLY A 10 -14.86 1.52 -11.19
CA GLY A 10 -14.83 2.97 -11.36
C GLY A 10 -16.01 3.54 -12.17
N ALA A 11 -16.83 2.70 -12.79
CA ALA A 11 -17.94 3.17 -13.62
C ALA A 11 -18.99 3.93 -12.79
N PRO A 12 -19.57 5.03 -13.31
CA PRO A 12 -20.57 5.82 -12.58
C PRO A 12 -21.75 5.00 -12.08
N ALA A 13 -22.21 4.02 -12.86
CA ALA A 13 -23.32 3.15 -12.47
C ALA A 13 -23.00 2.33 -11.20
N PHE A 14 -21.81 1.72 -11.13
CA PHE A 14 -21.37 0.95 -9.97
C PHE A 14 -21.19 1.85 -8.75
N GLN A 15 -20.51 2.98 -8.91
CA GLN A 15 -20.28 3.94 -7.82
C GLN A 15 -21.60 4.52 -7.27
N ASN A 16 -22.59 4.80 -8.12
CA ASN A 16 -23.91 5.24 -7.67
C ASN A 16 -24.63 4.19 -6.82
N GLN A 17 -24.55 2.91 -7.20
CA GLN A 17 -25.10 1.80 -6.42
C GLN A 17 -24.38 1.65 -5.08
N LEU A 18 -23.04 1.78 -5.08
CA LEU A 18 -22.23 1.69 -3.87
C LEU A 18 -22.59 2.82 -2.87
N HIS A 19 -22.75 4.05 -3.36
CA HIS A 19 -23.21 5.18 -2.55
C HIS A 19 -24.64 4.99 -2.05
N ALA A 20 -25.55 4.42 -2.85
CA ALA A 20 -26.91 4.13 -2.40
C ALA A 20 -26.93 3.08 -1.28
N LEU A 21 -26.10 2.03 -1.41
CA LEU A 21 -25.95 1.00 -0.39
C LEU A 21 -25.49 1.59 0.95
N ALA A 22 -24.53 2.50 0.88
CA ALA A 22 -23.97 3.18 2.05
C ALA A 22 -24.90 4.16 2.76
N ARG A 23 -25.80 4.80 2.02
CA ARG A 23 -26.84 5.64 2.63
C ARG A 23 -27.87 4.80 3.38
N THR A 24 -28.12 3.60 2.88
CA THR A 24 -29.15 2.69 3.44
C THR A 24 -28.63 1.88 4.62
N HIS A 25 -27.32 1.59 4.65
CA HIS A 25 -26.70 0.75 5.65
C HIS A 25 -25.41 1.39 6.16
N GLU A 26 -25.24 1.39 7.48
CA GLU A 26 -24.02 1.85 8.13
C GLU A 26 -22.79 1.12 7.54
N PRO A 27 -21.75 1.84 7.09
CA PRO A 27 -20.51 1.24 6.62
C PRO A 27 -19.94 0.26 7.66
N GLY A 28 -19.63 -0.96 7.23
CA GLY A 28 -19.15 -2.04 8.10
C GLY A 28 -20.23 -2.94 8.71
N SER A 29 -21.50 -2.52 8.69
CA SER A 29 -22.62 -3.37 9.09
C SER A 29 -22.67 -4.66 8.25
N SER A 30 -23.25 -5.73 8.82
CA SER A 30 -23.40 -7.00 8.11
C SER A 30 -24.18 -6.85 6.79
N LYS A 31 -25.23 -6.02 6.79
CA LYS A 31 -26.04 -5.72 5.61
C LYS A 31 -25.24 -4.97 4.53
N PHE A 32 -24.44 -3.98 4.91
CA PHE A 32 -23.55 -3.27 3.99
C PHE A 32 -22.53 -4.23 3.35
N ARG A 33 -21.86 -5.05 4.17
CA ARG A 33 -20.86 -6.03 3.68
C ARG A 33 -21.47 -7.05 2.72
N SER A 34 -22.65 -7.58 3.04
CA SER A 34 -23.37 -8.52 2.19
C SER A 34 -23.76 -7.88 0.85
N GLY A 35 -24.31 -6.66 0.87
CA GLY A 35 -24.66 -5.92 -0.35
C GLY A 35 -23.46 -5.62 -1.22
N LEU A 36 -22.35 -5.14 -0.62
CA LEU A 36 -21.11 -4.85 -1.33
C LEU A 36 -20.53 -6.11 -1.97
N CYS A 37 -20.47 -7.22 -1.22
CA CYS A 37 -20.00 -8.51 -1.72
C CYS A 37 -20.81 -8.94 -2.94
N LYS A 38 -22.15 -8.85 -2.87
CA LYS A 38 -23.02 -9.19 -4.01
C LYS A 38 -22.73 -8.33 -5.25
N MET A 39 -22.59 -7.01 -5.08
CA MET A 39 -22.28 -6.10 -6.19
C MET A 39 -20.93 -6.43 -6.84
N VAL A 40 -19.90 -6.64 -6.01
CA VAL A 40 -18.54 -6.98 -6.47
C VAL A 40 -18.57 -8.32 -7.21
N ARG A 41 -19.27 -9.33 -6.68
CA ARG A 41 -19.42 -10.64 -7.33
C ARG A 41 -20.11 -10.52 -8.69
N CYS A 42 -21.16 -9.72 -8.81
CA CYS A 42 -21.83 -9.50 -10.10
C CYS A 42 -20.86 -8.99 -11.19
N VAL A 43 -20.01 -8.01 -10.86
CA VAL A 43 -19.00 -7.49 -11.80
C VAL A 43 -17.95 -8.54 -12.11
N GLN A 44 -17.45 -9.24 -11.08
CA GLN A 44 -16.43 -10.28 -11.28
C GLN A 44 -16.94 -11.39 -12.19
N LEU A 45 -18.15 -11.89 -11.98
CA LEU A 45 -18.75 -12.96 -12.79
C LEU A 45 -18.92 -12.59 -14.27
N ASP A 46 -19.08 -11.30 -14.61
CA ASP A 46 -19.11 -10.82 -16.00
C ASP A 46 -17.71 -10.72 -16.64
N VAL A 47 -16.71 -10.35 -15.85
CA VAL A 47 -15.35 -10.06 -16.36
C VAL A 47 -14.49 -11.32 -16.44
N ILE A 48 -14.46 -12.16 -15.41
CA ILE A 48 -13.49 -13.27 -15.30
C ILE A 48 -13.59 -14.34 -16.42
N PRO A 49 -14.76 -14.62 -17.04
CA PRO A 49 -14.83 -15.59 -18.13
C PRO A 49 -13.99 -15.21 -19.35
N ARG A 50 -13.78 -13.91 -19.59
CA ARG A 50 -12.94 -13.39 -20.68
C ARG A 50 -11.46 -13.73 -20.50
N TYR A 51 -11.07 -14.18 -19.30
CA TYR A 51 -9.71 -14.56 -18.93
C TYR A 51 -9.58 -16.04 -18.59
N GLY A 52 -10.56 -16.87 -18.98
CA GLY A 52 -10.50 -18.33 -18.85
C GLY A 52 -10.93 -18.89 -17.50
N PHE A 53 -11.53 -18.08 -16.62
CA PHE A 53 -12.16 -18.58 -15.39
C PHE A 53 -13.63 -18.94 -15.63
N SER A 54 -14.22 -19.82 -14.81
CA SER A 54 -15.66 -20.06 -14.87
C SER A 54 -16.44 -18.84 -14.38
N ALA A 55 -17.63 -18.59 -14.95
CA ALA A 55 -18.58 -17.59 -14.46
C ALA A 55 -19.31 -18.10 -13.19
N SER A 56 -18.56 -18.52 -12.18
CA SER A 56 -19.07 -19.08 -10.93
C SER A 56 -18.28 -18.58 -9.72
N ASP A 57 -18.80 -18.82 -8.52
CA ASP A 57 -18.09 -18.45 -7.29
C ASP A 57 -16.72 -19.14 -7.18
N GLU A 58 -16.60 -20.40 -7.64
CA GLU A 58 -15.35 -21.14 -7.71
C GLU A 58 -14.35 -20.50 -8.70
N GLY A 59 -14.85 -19.96 -9.81
CA GLY A 59 -14.04 -19.23 -10.78
C GLY A 59 -13.47 -17.95 -10.19
N VAL A 60 -14.28 -17.22 -9.42
CA VAL A 60 -13.81 -16.03 -8.69
C VAL A 60 -12.80 -16.40 -7.61
N GLU A 61 -13.01 -17.48 -6.85
CA GLU A 61 -12.02 -17.93 -5.87
C GLU A 61 -10.70 -18.35 -6.53
N SER A 62 -10.76 -19.02 -7.67
CA SER A 62 -9.59 -19.38 -8.47
C SER A 62 -8.83 -18.14 -8.95
N MET A 63 -9.55 -17.10 -9.40
CA MET A 63 -8.98 -15.81 -9.74
C MET A 63 -8.28 -15.16 -8.54
N LEU A 64 -8.90 -15.17 -7.35
CA LEU A 64 -8.32 -14.60 -6.13
C LEU A 64 -7.08 -15.37 -5.66
N VAL A 65 -7.07 -16.70 -5.77
CA VAL A 65 -5.87 -17.52 -5.51
C VAL A 65 -4.72 -17.14 -6.44
N LEU A 66 -4.99 -16.95 -7.74
CA LEU A 66 -3.98 -16.51 -8.69
C LEU A 66 -3.45 -15.10 -8.35
N PHE A 67 -4.32 -14.16 -7.98
CA PHE A 67 -3.84 -12.84 -7.54
C PHE A 67 -2.99 -12.90 -6.28
N ARG A 68 -3.30 -13.79 -5.33
CA ARG A 68 -2.46 -14.00 -4.14
C ARG A 68 -1.08 -14.56 -4.49
N SER A 69 -0.98 -15.49 -5.45
CA SER A 69 0.33 -15.99 -5.88
C SER A 69 1.16 -14.94 -6.61
N LEU A 70 0.50 -13.96 -7.22
CA LEU A 70 1.11 -12.81 -7.89
C LEU A 70 1.25 -11.56 -6.99
N ALA A 71 0.97 -11.66 -5.69
CA ALA A 71 0.95 -10.49 -4.79
C ALA A 71 2.32 -9.79 -4.67
N LYS A 72 3.41 -10.47 -5.03
CA LYS A 72 4.75 -9.88 -5.06
C LYS A 72 5.03 -9.06 -6.32
N ASP A 73 4.19 -9.15 -7.35
CA ASP A 73 4.31 -8.33 -8.55
C ASP A 73 3.87 -6.89 -8.25
N PRO A 74 4.75 -5.88 -8.42
CA PRO A 74 4.43 -4.49 -8.10
C PRO A 74 3.20 -3.95 -8.84
N ASN A 75 2.97 -4.37 -10.10
CA ASN A 75 1.83 -3.89 -10.87
C ASN A 75 0.53 -4.48 -10.35
N ILE A 76 0.54 -5.76 -9.97
CA ILE A 76 -0.62 -6.43 -9.37
C ILE A 76 -0.97 -5.79 -8.03
N GLU A 77 0.03 -5.48 -7.22
CA GLU A 77 -0.15 -4.82 -5.93
C GLU A 77 -0.72 -3.41 -6.08
N VAL A 78 -0.16 -2.58 -6.97
CA VAL A 78 -0.67 -1.22 -7.22
C VAL A 78 -2.13 -1.26 -7.68
N ASN A 79 -2.47 -2.15 -8.62
CA ASN A 79 -3.85 -2.31 -9.07
C ASN A 79 -4.78 -2.79 -7.95
N ALA A 80 -4.32 -3.70 -7.08
CA ALA A 80 -5.10 -4.16 -5.94
C ALA A 80 -5.40 -3.03 -4.95
N VAL A 81 -4.44 -2.12 -4.71
CA VAL A 81 -4.67 -0.91 -3.91
C VAL A 81 -5.73 -0.02 -4.57
N VAL A 82 -5.62 0.24 -5.88
CA VAL A 82 -6.59 1.08 -6.61
C VAL A 82 -8.00 0.46 -6.58
N ILE A 83 -8.12 -0.84 -6.80
CA ILE A 83 -9.41 -1.55 -6.70
C ILE A 83 -9.97 -1.44 -5.29
N ASN A 84 -9.15 -1.68 -4.27
CA ASN A 84 -9.58 -1.54 -2.88
C ASN A 84 -10.03 -0.12 -2.58
N ASP A 85 -9.36 0.90 -3.10
CA ASP A 85 -9.75 2.31 -2.94
C ASP A 85 -11.03 2.67 -3.70
N MET A 86 -11.36 1.98 -4.79
CA MET A 86 -12.63 2.15 -5.52
C MET A 86 -13.80 1.44 -4.81
N LEU A 87 -13.53 0.33 -4.11
CA LEU A 87 -14.52 -0.48 -3.41
C LEU A 87 -14.74 -0.01 -1.97
N GLN A 88 -13.69 0.50 -1.33
CA GLN A 88 -13.84 1.28 -0.12
C GLN A 88 -14.50 2.58 -0.54
N MET A 89 -15.66 2.86 0.04
CA MET A 89 -16.20 4.20 -0.07
C MET A 89 -15.10 5.17 0.36
N LYS A 90 -14.61 5.96 -0.60
CA LYS A 90 -14.14 7.28 -0.25
C LYS A 90 -15.28 7.88 0.56
N VAL A 91 -15.09 8.01 1.88
CA VAL A 91 -15.66 9.15 2.61
C VAL A 91 -15.38 10.30 1.66
N ALA A 92 -16.45 10.87 1.07
CA ALA A 92 -16.37 11.78 -0.08
C ALA A 92 -15.10 12.59 0.07
N PRO A 93 -14.16 12.54 -0.91
CA PRO A 93 -12.82 13.11 -0.75
C PRO A 93 -13.04 14.46 -0.15
N MET A 94 -12.74 14.59 1.15
CA MET A 94 -13.21 15.71 1.97
C MET A 94 -12.78 16.90 1.18
N GLU A 95 -13.74 17.62 0.57
CA GLU A 95 -13.47 18.45 -0.61
C GLU A 95 -12.15 19.15 -0.34
N THR A 96 -11.13 18.84 -1.13
CA THR A 96 -9.84 19.51 -1.01
C THR A 96 -10.10 20.91 -1.50
N ASN A 97 -10.73 21.69 -0.64
CA ASN A 97 -10.83 23.11 -0.66
C ASN A 97 -9.37 23.53 -0.64
N HIS A 98 -8.80 23.76 -1.84
CA HIS A 98 -7.46 24.28 -2.04
C HIS A 98 -7.29 25.67 -1.40
N ASN A 99 -8.34 26.21 -0.79
CA ASN A 99 -8.30 27.30 0.17
C ASN A 99 -7.76 26.81 1.51
N ASN A 100 -6.43 26.66 1.61
CA ASN A 100 -5.62 26.91 2.81
C ASN A 100 -6.16 26.42 4.17
N ARG A 101 -6.95 25.34 4.21
CA ARG A 101 -7.27 24.67 5.48
C ARG A 101 -6.00 23.95 5.88
N LEU A 102 -5.37 24.44 6.95
CA LEU A 102 -4.31 23.74 7.68
C LEU A 102 -4.76 22.30 7.88
N VAL A 103 -4.22 21.38 7.07
CA VAL A 103 -4.55 19.97 7.23
C VAL A 103 -3.96 19.56 8.56
N GLY A 104 -4.81 19.21 9.52
CA GLY A 104 -4.36 18.71 10.81
C GLY A 104 -3.65 17.36 10.64
N LYS A 105 -2.68 17.09 11.52
CA LYS A 105 -2.02 15.79 11.61
C LYS A 105 -3.04 14.67 11.84
N PRO A 106 -2.81 13.45 11.33
CA PRO A 106 -3.72 12.33 11.50
C PRO A 106 -3.81 11.93 12.98
N LEU A 107 -4.94 12.25 13.61
CA LEU A 107 -5.23 11.87 15.00
C LEU A 107 -6.09 10.59 15.10
N THR A 108 -6.53 10.05 13.96
CA THR A 108 -7.41 8.87 13.92
C THR A 108 -6.76 7.75 13.10
N LYS A 109 -7.02 6.50 13.49
CA LYS A 109 -6.59 5.29 12.75
C LYS A 109 -6.90 5.40 11.26
N HIS A 110 -8.10 5.85 10.90
CA HIS A 110 -8.53 5.95 9.51
C HIS A 110 -7.65 6.91 8.69
N ARG A 111 -7.35 8.10 9.23
CA ARG A 111 -6.49 9.08 8.55
C ARG A 111 -5.04 8.62 8.46
N LEU A 112 -4.57 7.87 9.46
CA LEU A 112 -3.25 7.26 9.42
C LEU A 112 -3.15 6.17 8.34
N LEU A 113 -4.15 5.28 8.26
CA LEU A 113 -4.20 4.24 7.22
C LEU A 113 -4.24 4.85 5.81
N ASP A 114 -5.01 5.93 5.61
CA ASP A 114 -5.03 6.68 4.35
C ASP A 114 -3.62 7.19 3.96
N MET A 115 -2.92 7.84 4.90
CA MET A 115 -1.55 8.30 4.69
C MET A 115 -0.59 7.15 4.34
N LEU A 116 -0.63 6.04 5.08
CA LEU A 116 0.22 4.88 4.85
C LEU A 116 -0.06 4.23 3.48
N ARG A 117 -1.32 4.24 3.00
CA ARG A 117 -1.67 3.77 1.64
C ARG A 117 -1.07 4.66 0.57
N CYS A 118 -1.14 5.98 0.75
CA CYS A 118 -0.48 6.92 -0.15
C CYS A 118 1.04 6.69 -0.18
N GLN A 119 1.69 6.49 0.97
CA GLN A 119 3.11 6.15 1.02
C GLN A 119 3.42 4.84 0.29
N LEU A 120 2.62 3.80 0.53
CA LEU A 120 2.79 2.51 -0.13
C LEU A 120 2.67 2.67 -1.65
N HIS A 121 1.69 3.44 -2.13
CA HIS A 121 1.51 3.71 -3.55
C HIS A 121 2.72 4.42 -4.16
N GLU A 122 3.17 5.53 -3.56
CA GLU A 122 4.30 6.31 -4.07
C GLU A 122 5.61 5.52 -4.05
N PHE A 123 5.89 4.78 -2.97
CA PHE A 123 7.08 3.94 -2.91
C PHE A 123 7.00 2.73 -3.84
N SER A 124 5.81 2.24 -4.18
CA SER A 124 5.66 1.14 -5.14
C SER A 124 5.88 1.55 -6.60
N GLN A 125 6.02 2.85 -6.90
CA GLN A 125 6.24 3.30 -8.27
C GLN A 125 7.53 2.73 -8.88
N ALA A 126 7.45 2.32 -10.15
CA ALA A 126 8.56 1.69 -10.87
C ALA A 126 9.83 2.55 -10.88
N LYS A 127 9.70 3.88 -10.99
CA LYS A 127 10.84 4.79 -10.93
C LYS A 127 11.54 4.71 -9.56
N PHE A 128 10.78 4.81 -8.48
CA PHE A 128 11.32 4.74 -7.11
C PHE A 128 12.02 3.39 -6.87
N GLN A 129 11.35 2.29 -7.21
CA GLN A 129 11.90 0.95 -7.02
C GLN A 129 13.18 0.72 -7.84
N LYS A 130 13.25 1.24 -9.09
CA LYS A 130 14.47 1.19 -9.90
C LYS A 130 15.63 1.98 -9.27
N ASP A 131 15.34 3.15 -8.71
CA ASP A 131 16.37 3.98 -8.07
C ASP A 131 16.86 3.34 -6.75
N LEU A 132 15.94 2.74 -5.96
CA LEU A 132 16.29 1.97 -4.77
C LEU A 132 17.15 0.75 -5.12
N GLU A 133 16.82 0.02 -6.19
CA GLU A 133 17.59 -1.15 -6.61
C GLU A 133 19.03 -0.81 -7.04
N LYS A 134 19.23 0.34 -7.68
CA LYS A 134 20.59 0.86 -7.96
C LYS A 134 21.38 1.10 -6.68
N LEU A 135 20.75 1.65 -5.64
CA LEU A 135 21.40 1.86 -4.35
C LEU A 135 21.81 0.52 -3.73
N LYS A 136 20.91 -0.47 -3.72
CA LYS A 136 21.19 -1.83 -3.22
C LYS A 136 22.36 -2.48 -3.96
N THR A 137 22.31 -2.48 -5.29
CA THR A 137 23.37 -3.03 -6.15
C THR A 137 24.72 -2.36 -5.86
N ARG A 138 24.75 -1.04 -5.67
CA ARG A 138 25.97 -0.30 -5.34
C ARG A 138 26.50 -0.67 -3.96
N ALA A 139 25.63 -0.82 -2.96
CA ALA A 139 26.03 -1.20 -1.61
C ALA A 139 26.62 -2.61 -1.57
N ASP A 140 25.99 -3.57 -2.25
CA ASP A 140 26.51 -4.93 -2.37
C ASP A 140 27.85 -4.98 -3.10
N TYR A 141 28.01 -4.11 -4.11
CA TYR A 141 29.28 -3.94 -4.78
C TYR A 141 30.38 -3.50 -3.83
N ASN A 142 30.12 -2.45 -3.06
CA ASN A 142 31.09 -1.89 -2.13
C ASN A 142 31.41 -2.84 -0.97
N SER A 143 30.46 -3.68 -0.54
CA SER A 143 30.66 -4.64 0.56
C SER A 143 31.31 -5.95 0.10
N GLY A 144 31.68 -6.10 -1.18
CA GLY A 144 32.21 -7.35 -1.72
C GLY A 144 31.20 -8.49 -1.77
N ARG A 145 29.89 -8.19 -1.65
CA ARG A 145 28.79 -9.16 -1.78
C ARG A 145 28.37 -9.38 -3.24
N VAL A 146 29.22 -8.96 -4.18
CA VAL A 146 28.90 -8.99 -5.62
C VAL A 146 28.69 -10.41 -6.09
N PHE A 147 27.60 -10.57 -6.83
CA PHE A 147 27.28 -11.71 -7.65
C PHE A 147 28.42 -12.00 -8.65
N ASP A 148 29.19 -13.05 -8.42
CA ASP A 148 29.98 -13.65 -9.49
C ASP A 148 28.98 -14.21 -10.51
N LYS A 149 28.91 -13.60 -11.70
CA LYS A 149 28.03 -14.09 -12.79
C LYS A 149 28.32 -15.55 -13.15
N ALA A 150 29.50 -16.08 -12.81
CA ALA A 150 29.87 -17.47 -13.01
C ALA A 150 29.36 -18.44 -11.93
N LYS A 151 28.81 -17.95 -10.80
CA LYS A 151 28.26 -18.78 -9.72
C LYS A 151 26.84 -18.33 -9.34
N PRO A 152 25.81 -18.67 -10.15
CA PRO A 152 24.49 -18.07 -10.02
C PRO A 152 23.64 -18.58 -8.83
N LEU A 153 24.12 -19.53 -8.03
CA LEU A 153 23.25 -20.33 -7.14
C LEU A 153 23.63 -20.37 -5.65
N GLU A 154 24.76 -19.84 -5.23
CA GLU A 154 25.02 -19.71 -3.79
C GLU A 154 24.36 -18.41 -3.31
N ARG A 155 23.10 -18.55 -2.86
CA ARG A 155 22.21 -17.54 -2.24
C ARG A 155 22.91 -16.19 -2.04
N ALA A 156 22.51 -15.22 -2.85
CA ALA A 156 22.81 -13.81 -2.59
C ALA A 156 22.64 -13.55 -1.10
N PHE A 157 23.71 -13.13 -0.43
CA PHE A 157 23.67 -12.70 0.96
C PHE A 157 22.86 -11.41 0.98
N GLU A 158 21.53 -11.53 0.97
CA GLU A 158 20.65 -10.45 1.36
C GLU A 158 21.09 -10.01 2.75
N ASP A 159 21.22 -8.69 2.92
CA ASP A 159 21.54 -8.12 4.22
C ASP A 159 20.56 -8.69 5.25
N PRO A 160 21.03 -9.37 6.32
CA PRO A 160 20.13 -9.96 7.32
C PRO A 160 19.27 -8.90 8.03
N GLU A 161 19.68 -7.63 8.00
CA GLU A 161 18.90 -6.50 8.49
C GLU A 161 18.00 -5.85 7.43
N GLY A 162 17.99 -6.40 6.21
CA GLY A 162 17.50 -5.70 5.04
C GLY A 162 18.34 -4.46 4.76
N TYR A 163 18.05 -3.76 3.66
CA TYR A 163 18.76 -2.55 3.29
C TYR A 163 18.35 -1.33 4.16
N PHE A 164 18.14 -1.55 5.46
CA PHE A 164 17.67 -0.54 6.40
C PHE A 164 18.68 0.59 6.57
N HIS A 165 19.97 0.27 6.63
CA HIS A 165 21.05 1.25 6.75
C HIS A 165 21.68 1.62 5.40
N LEU A 166 20.96 1.39 4.30
CA LEU A 166 21.44 1.69 2.97
C LEU A 166 21.68 3.20 2.80
N GLU A 167 22.93 3.57 2.51
CA GLU A 167 23.33 4.94 2.24
C GLU A 167 22.50 5.53 1.08
N GLY A 168 22.01 6.77 1.24
CA GLY A 168 21.15 7.45 0.27
C GLY A 168 19.68 7.01 0.28
N ARG A 169 19.30 5.93 0.97
CA ARG A 169 17.90 5.49 1.09
C ARG A 169 17.01 6.56 1.72
N ALA A 170 17.49 7.15 2.82
CA ALA A 170 16.73 8.16 3.57
C ALA A 170 16.45 9.40 2.72
N ASP A 171 17.42 9.84 1.91
CA ASP A 171 17.26 10.99 1.04
C ASP A 171 16.36 10.66 -0.15
N LEU A 172 16.46 9.45 -0.73
CA LEU A 172 15.54 8.98 -1.77
C LEU A 172 14.08 8.94 -1.28
N ALA A 173 13.85 8.42 -0.06
CA ALA A 173 12.52 8.40 0.56
C ALA A 173 12.02 9.81 0.89
N LEU A 174 12.92 10.73 1.27
CA LEU A 174 12.58 12.11 1.59
C LEU A 174 12.00 12.86 0.38
N GLU A 175 12.44 12.57 -0.84
CA GLU A 175 11.86 13.19 -2.05
C GLU A 175 10.37 12.86 -2.22
N VAL A 176 9.95 11.64 -1.90
CA VAL A 176 8.53 11.26 -1.86
C VAL A 176 7.82 11.98 -0.70
N HIS A 177 8.43 11.96 0.49
CA HIS A 177 7.84 12.59 1.67
C HIS A 177 7.66 14.10 1.54
N LYS A 178 8.55 14.82 0.84
CA LYS A 178 8.40 16.26 0.57
C LYS A 178 7.09 16.60 -0.13
N LEU A 179 6.59 15.70 -0.97
CA LEU A 179 5.32 15.88 -1.69
C LEU A 179 4.12 15.37 -0.89
N LEU A 180 4.32 14.31 -0.09
CA LEU A 180 3.25 13.62 0.62
C LEU A 180 2.92 14.25 1.99
N LEU A 181 3.94 14.52 2.81
CA LEU A 181 3.79 14.96 4.20
C LEU A 181 2.95 16.24 4.37
N PRO A 182 3.10 17.28 3.53
CA PRO A 182 2.27 18.49 3.65
C PRO A 182 0.77 18.21 3.51
N LYS A 183 0.39 17.16 2.75
CA LYS A 183 -1.02 16.75 2.57
C LYS A 183 -1.65 16.19 3.85
N TYR A 184 -0.82 15.89 4.85
CA TYR A 184 -1.23 15.33 6.15
C TYR A 184 -0.79 16.21 7.32
N GLY A 185 -0.41 17.47 7.08
CA GLY A 185 -0.06 18.41 8.16
C GLY A 185 1.33 18.21 8.76
N PHE A 186 2.20 17.47 8.08
CA PHE A 186 3.60 17.29 8.48
C PHE A 186 4.51 18.19 7.63
N GLU A 187 5.64 18.60 8.21
CA GLU A 187 6.65 19.33 7.46
C GLU A 187 7.33 18.43 6.41
N PRO A 188 7.71 18.96 5.24
CA PRO A 188 8.43 18.23 4.20
C PRO A 188 9.94 18.10 4.53
N SER A 189 10.27 17.63 5.73
CA SER A 189 11.61 17.60 6.32
C SER A 189 11.90 16.25 7.00
N LYS A 190 13.14 16.01 7.43
CA LYS A 190 13.49 14.80 8.20
C LYS A 190 12.79 14.80 9.55
N GLU A 191 12.63 15.97 10.14
CA GLU A 191 11.90 16.23 11.38
C GLU A 191 10.41 15.91 11.20
N GLY A 192 9.81 16.30 10.08
CA GLY A 192 8.43 15.95 9.74
C GLY A 192 8.22 14.44 9.55
N VAL A 193 9.19 13.72 8.99
CA VAL A 193 9.15 12.25 8.93
C VAL A 193 9.21 11.63 10.33
N GLN A 194 10.08 12.12 11.21
CA GLN A 194 10.13 11.65 12.60
C GLN A 194 8.82 11.92 13.34
N ASP A 195 8.23 13.10 13.12
CA ASP A 195 6.95 13.48 13.70
C ASP A 195 5.81 12.60 13.18
N MET A 196 5.79 12.30 11.89
CA MET A 196 4.88 11.30 11.30
C MET A 196 5.02 9.93 11.97
N ILE A 197 6.25 9.46 12.18
CA ILE A 197 6.52 8.17 12.86
C ILE A 197 5.99 8.19 14.30
N ARG A 198 6.15 9.30 15.04
CA ARG A 198 5.58 9.45 16.39
C ARG A 198 4.06 9.37 16.37
N HIS A 199 3.41 9.91 15.34
CA HIS A 199 1.94 9.81 15.19
C HIS A 199 1.46 8.39 14.83
N CYS A 200 2.32 7.54 14.26
CA CYS A 200 2.02 6.12 14.10
C CYS A 200 2.03 5.36 15.44
N ALA A 201 2.77 5.84 16.44
CA ALA A 201 3.08 5.08 17.65
C ALA A 201 1.84 4.57 18.42
N PRO A 202 0.79 5.39 18.67
CA PRO A 202 -0.41 4.92 19.37
C PRO A 202 -1.18 3.81 18.63
N PHE A 203 -0.94 3.63 17.34
CA PHE A 203 -1.67 2.70 16.48
C PHE A 203 -0.81 1.53 15.98
N VAL A 204 0.49 1.48 16.29
CA VAL A 204 1.43 0.52 15.67
C VAL A 204 1.16 -0.95 16.02
N GLN A 205 0.42 -1.20 17.11
CA GLN A 205 -0.02 -2.53 17.52
C GLN A 205 -1.32 -2.97 16.84
N ASP A 206 -2.07 -2.05 16.23
CA ASP A 206 -3.27 -2.39 15.47
C ASP A 206 -2.89 -3.22 14.24
N PRO A 207 -3.53 -4.38 14.00
CA PRO A 207 -3.12 -5.29 12.92
C PRO A 207 -3.14 -4.66 11.52
N ASP A 208 -4.10 -3.80 11.22
CA ASP A 208 -4.21 -3.17 9.88
C ASP A 208 -3.09 -2.14 9.68
N VAL A 209 -2.79 -1.36 10.72
CA VAL A 209 -1.71 -0.36 10.70
C VAL A 209 -0.36 -1.06 10.65
N ALA A 210 -0.17 -2.13 11.43
CA ALA A 210 1.04 -2.93 11.45
C ALA A 210 1.36 -3.55 10.09
N ASP A 211 0.38 -4.23 9.46
CA ASP A 211 0.54 -4.84 8.14
C ASP A 211 0.91 -3.79 7.09
N LEU A 212 0.17 -2.68 7.07
CA LEU A 212 0.38 -1.64 6.06
C LEU A 212 1.72 -0.92 6.25
N LEU A 213 2.11 -0.65 7.49
CA LEU A 213 3.41 -0.06 7.81
C LEU A 213 4.56 -1.01 7.45
N ASP A 214 4.41 -2.32 7.68
CA ASP A 214 5.40 -3.32 7.28
C ASP A 214 5.55 -3.33 5.75
N ARG A 215 4.45 -3.29 4.99
CA ARG A 215 4.49 -3.21 3.52
C ARG A 215 5.15 -1.93 2.99
N VAL A 216 4.88 -0.78 3.60
CA VAL A 216 5.57 0.48 3.26
C VAL A 216 7.08 0.33 3.45
N ASN A 217 7.49 -0.23 4.59
CA ASN A 217 8.90 -0.44 4.92
C ASN A 217 9.59 -1.47 4.01
N GLU A 218 8.88 -2.52 3.60
CA GLU A 218 9.35 -3.49 2.59
C GLU A 218 9.61 -2.80 1.25
N LYS A 219 8.73 -1.87 0.82
CA LYS A 219 8.99 -1.04 -0.38
C LYS A 219 10.16 -0.09 -0.22
N LEU A 220 10.53 0.24 1.01
CA LEU A 220 11.77 0.96 1.33
C LEU A 220 12.99 0.01 1.46
N GLY A 221 12.83 -1.28 1.14
CA GLY A 221 13.91 -2.27 1.11
C GLY A 221 14.22 -2.93 2.46
N MET A 222 13.34 -2.80 3.45
CA MET A 222 13.48 -3.51 4.72
C MET A 222 13.06 -4.97 4.59
N SER A 223 13.71 -5.85 5.35
CA SER A 223 13.27 -7.23 5.52
C SER A 223 12.13 -7.31 6.53
N ALA A 224 11.34 -8.39 6.51
CA ALA A 224 10.26 -8.60 7.47
C ALA A 224 10.76 -8.54 8.94
N ALA A 225 11.95 -9.09 9.21
CA ALA A 225 12.56 -9.03 10.53
C ALA A 225 12.90 -7.59 10.94
N ALA A 226 13.37 -6.76 10.01
CA ALA A 226 13.65 -5.35 10.27
C ALA A 226 12.37 -4.54 10.47
N CYS A 227 11.30 -4.82 9.72
CA CYS A 227 9.99 -4.20 9.92
C CYS A 227 9.45 -4.47 11.34
N GLN A 228 9.54 -5.72 11.81
CA GLN A 228 9.15 -6.07 13.19
C GLN A 228 9.97 -5.33 14.24
N ARG A 229 11.29 -5.21 14.06
CA ARG A 229 12.15 -4.43 14.98
C ARG A 229 11.76 -2.95 14.97
N PHE A 230 11.53 -2.38 13.80
CA PHE A 230 11.12 -1.00 13.65
C PHE A 230 9.78 -0.71 14.32
N ARG A 231 8.79 -1.61 14.21
CA ARG A 231 7.53 -1.47 14.95
C ARG A 231 7.71 -1.50 16.47
N LYS A 232 8.60 -2.36 16.98
CA LYS A 232 8.94 -2.38 18.41
C LYS A 232 9.55 -1.06 18.87
N LEU A 233 10.42 -0.45 18.06
CA LEU A 233 10.99 0.87 18.35
C LEU A 233 9.92 1.96 18.34
N ILE A 234 9.01 1.95 17.35
CA ILE A 234 7.90 2.90 17.29
C ILE A 234 6.99 2.76 18.52
N ALA A 235 6.69 1.53 18.95
CA ALA A 235 5.86 1.29 20.13
C ALA A 235 6.46 1.82 21.44
N GLN A 236 7.76 2.14 21.47
CA GLN A 236 8.43 2.75 22.62
C GLN A 236 8.34 4.29 22.62
N LEU A 237 7.78 4.89 21.56
CA LEU A 237 7.59 6.34 21.43
C LEU A 237 6.26 6.84 22.02
N THR A 238 5.37 5.93 22.44
CA THR A 238 4.12 6.23 23.16
C THR A 238 4.38 6.40 24.66
#